data_AF-A0AAU1BKK0-F1
#
_entry.id   AF-A0AAU1BKK0-F1
#
_cell.length_a   1.000
_cell.length_b   1.000
_cell.length_c   1.000
_cell.angle_alpha   90.00
_cell.angle_beta   90.00
_cell.angle_gamma   90.00
#
_symmetry.space_group_name_H-M   'P 1'
#
loop_
_entity.id
_entity.type
_entity.pdbx_description
1 polymer ?
#
loop_
_entity_poly.entity_id
_entity_poly.type
_entity_poly.pdbx_seq_one_letter_code
_entity_poly.pdbx_strand_id
1 'polypeptide(L)'
;MGPYPGTVDDERLARSVRDAAETLYHPVGTCRMGSDEDSVTDPRLRGRGVEGLRVVDASVMPRITRGHTHAPTVATAEQAAEMIRQDAR
;
A
#
# COMPACT_ATOMS: atom_id res chain seq x y z
N MET A 1 -23.39 17.67 -5.32
CA MET A 1 -24.01 16.71 -4.40
C MET A 1 -25.52 16.91 -4.47
N GLY A 2 -26.26 15.98 -5.08
CA GLY A 2 -27.72 16.06 -5.12
C GLY A 2 -28.33 15.83 -3.74
N PRO A 3 -29.63 16.12 -3.54
CA PRO A 3 -30.30 15.83 -2.28
C PRO A 3 -30.27 14.32 -1.97
N TYR A 4 -30.31 13.98 -0.68
CA TYR A 4 -30.39 12.59 -0.22
C TYR A 4 -31.65 11.91 -0.81
N PRO A 5 -31.51 10.79 -1.52
CA PRO A 5 -32.63 10.19 -2.26
C PRO A 5 -33.67 9.48 -1.39
N GLY A 6 -33.53 9.48 -0.05
CA GLY A 6 -34.36 8.67 0.84
C GLY A 6 -33.87 7.22 0.91
N THR A 7 -34.75 6.31 1.31
CA THR A 7 -34.46 4.86 1.28
C THR A 7 -34.28 4.40 -0.16
N VAL A 8 -33.17 3.74 -0.45
CA VAL A 8 -32.87 3.14 -1.76
C VAL A 8 -32.63 1.64 -1.57
N ASP A 9 -32.96 0.83 -2.57
CA ASP A 9 -32.62 -0.60 -2.58
C ASP A 9 -31.13 -0.84 -2.87
N ASP A 10 -30.66 -2.06 -2.56
CA ASP A 10 -29.25 -2.45 -2.73
C ASP A 10 -28.80 -2.38 -4.20
N GLU A 11 -29.69 -2.63 -5.16
CA GLU A 11 -29.35 -2.58 -6.58
C GLU A 11 -29.03 -1.15 -7.02
N ARG A 12 -29.85 -0.18 -6.61
CA ARG A 12 -29.66 1.23 -6.88
C ARG A 12 -28.43 1.77 -6.15
N LEU A 13 -28.22 1.37 -4.90
CA LEU A 13 -27.03 1.75 -4.14
C LEU A 13 -25.75 1.23 -4.83
N ALA A 14 -25.73 -0.05 -5.21
CA ALA A 14 -24.58 -0.67 -5.86
C ALA A 14 -24.27 -0.02 -7.22
N ARG A 15 -25.29 0.36 -7.99
CA ARG A 15 -25.11 1.12 -9.25
C ARG A 15 -24.48 2.48 -8.99
N SER A 16 -25.01 3.23 -8.01
CA SER A 16 -24.46 4.54 -7.66
C SER A 16 -23.00 4.46 -7.21
N VAL A 17 -22.62 3.43 -6.45
CA VAL A 17 -21.22 3.22 -6.05
C VAL A 17 -20.37 2.89 -7.26
N ARG A 18 -20.79 2.00 -8.16
CA ARG A 18 -20.03 1.66 -9.38
C ARG A 18 -19.81 2.87 -10.29
N ASP A 19 -20.81 3.74 -10.43
CA ASP A 19 -20.76 4.89 -11.33
C ASP A 19 -19.93 6.06 -10.77
N ALA A 20 -19.81 6.16 -9.44
CA ALA A 20 -19.19 7.31 -8.77
C ALA A 20 -17.95 6.98 -7.93
N ALA A 21 -17.57 5.71 -7.79
CA ALA A 21 -16.41 5.33 -7.01
C ALA A 21 -15.12 5.84 -7.68
N GLU A 22 -14.29 6.49 -6.88
CA GLU A 22 -12.97 6.97 -7.26
C GLU A 22 -11.93 6.52 -6.23
N THR A 23 -10.66 6.60 -6.62
CA THR A 23 -9.57 6.36 -5.69
C THR A 23 -9.37 7.54 -4.76
N LEU A 24 -8.97 7.25 -3.51
CA LEU A 24 -8.40 8.25 -2.61
C LEU A 24 -6.88 8.38 -2.77
N TYR A 25 -6.33 7.90 -3.89
CA TYR A 25 -4.92 8.01 -4.25
C TYR A 25 -3.95 7.32 -3.27
N HIS A 26 -4.38 6.19 -2.69
CA HIS A 26 -3.58 5.38 -1.77
C HIS A 26 -3.25 3.97 -2.29
N PRO A 27 -2.70 3.80 -3.51
CA PRO A 27 -2.26 2.48 -3.98
C PRO A 27 -1.05 1.99 -3.17
N VAL A 28 -1.02 0.69 -2.86
CA VAL A 28 0.04 0.00 -2.12
C VAL A 28 0.18 -1.45 -2.60
N GLY A 29 1.25 -2.14 -2.18
CA GLY A 29 1.33 -3.61 -2.25
C GLY A 29 1.82 -4.22 -3.56
N THR A 30 2.13 -3.44 -4.59
CA THR A 30 2.59 -3.97 -5.90
C THR A 30 3.99 -4.59 -5.85
N CYS A 31 4.81 -4.25 -4.85
CA CYS A 31 6.10 -4.90 -4.55
C CYS A 31 6.10 -5.41 -3.10
N ARG A 32 5.01 -6.04 -2.67
CA ARG A 32 4.77 -6.44 -1.28
C ARG A 32 5.98 -7.13 -0.63
N MET A 33 6.34 -6.67 0.56
CA MET A 33 7.27 -7.36 1.45
C MET A 33 6.63 -8.61 2.07
N GLY A 34 7.42 -9.66 2.29
CA GLY A 34 6.95 -10.86 2.96
C GLY A 34 8.05 -11.90 3.17
N SER A 35 7.74 -12.90 3.99
CA SER A 35 8.60 -14.07 4.20
C SER A 35 8.26 -15.23 3.27
N ASP A 36 7.15 -15.12 2.53
CA ASP A 36 6.64 -16.11 1.58
C ASP A 36 7.27 -15.97 0.18
N GLU A 37 7.15 -17.02 -0.64
CA GLU A 37 7.73 -17.08 -1.99
C GLU A 37 7.09 -16.08 -2.97
N ASP A 38 5.83 -15.73 -2.76
CA ASP A 38 5.08 -14.79 -3.62
C ASP A 38 5.39 -13.31 -3.30
N SER A 39 6.24 -13.04 -2.30
CA SER A 39 6.66 -11.67 -1.97
C SER A 39 7.71 -11.15 -2.94
N VAL A 40 7.66 -9.85 -3.27
CA VAL A 40 8.65 -9.23 -4.18
C VAL A 40 9.91 -8.84 -3.42
N THR A 41 9.76 -8.42 -2.16
CA THR A 41 10.88 -8.13 -1.26
C THR A 41 10.83 -8.99 0.00
N ASP A 42 11.99 -9.20 0.61
CA ASP A 42 12.06 -9.77 1.96
C ASP A 42 11.61 -8.76 3.04
N PRO A 43 11.51 -9.15 4.33
CA PRO A 43 11.18 -8.23 5.42
C PRO A 43 12.21 -7.12 5.70
N ARG A 44 13.41 -7.19 5.10
CA ARG A 44 14.43 -6.13 5.12
C ARG A 44 14.38 -5.25 3.87
N LEU A 45 13.31 -5.39 3.07
CA LEU A 45 13.01 -4.65 1.84
C LEU A 45 13.99 -4.91 0.70
N ARG A 46 14.74 -6.02 0.75
CA ARG A 46 15.67 -6.42 -0.30
C ARG A 46 14.89 -7.08 -1.43
N GLY A 47 15.17 -6.66 -2.68
CA GLY A 47 14.55 -7.25 -3.86
C GLY A 47 14.98 -8.71 -4.01
N ARG A 48 14.03 -9.62 -4.17
CA ARG A 48 14.36 -11.04 -4.39
C ARG A 48 14.91 -11.25 -5.80
N GLY A 49 15.99 -12.01 -5.91
CA GLY A 49 16.64 -12.32 -7.20
C GLY A 49 17.57 -11.24 -7.76
N VAL A 50 17.76 -10.12 -7.04
CA VAL A 50 18.69 -9.06 -7.44
C VAL A 50 19.55 -8.63 -6.26
N GLU A 51 20.86 -8.72 -6.40
CA GLU A 51 21.81 -8.30 -5.36
C GLU A 51 21.92 -6.77 -5.29
N GLY A 52 22.09 -6.25 -4.07
CA GLY A 52 22.29 -4.81 -3.85
C GLY A 52 21.06 -3.92 -4.10
N LEU A 53 19.89 -4.48 -4.39
CA LEU A 53 18.66 -3.73 -4.67
C LEU A 53 17.69 -3.75 -3.47
N ARG A 54 17.06 -2.60 -3.20
CA ARG A 54 15.91 -2.48 -2.29
C ARG A 54 14.79 -1.67 -2.92
N VAL A 55 13.55 -1.93 -2.47
CA VAL A 55 12.38 -1.10 -2.78
C VAL A 55 11.93 -0.43 -1.49
N VAL A 56 11.79 0.90 -1.49
CA VAL A 56 11.43 1.67 -0.30
C VAL A 56 10.39 2.72 -0.67
N ASP A 57 9.13 2.29 -0.74
CA ASP A 57 7.96 3.14 -1.01
C ASP A 57 6.67 2.44 -0.51
N ALA A 58 5.49 2.96 -0.87
CA ALA A 58 4.22 2.37 -0.45
C ALA A 58 3.93 0.98 -1.06
N SER A 59 4.62 0.62 -2.16
CA SER A 59 4.41 -0.65 -2.85
C SER A 59 4.83 -1.85 -2.02
N VAL A 60 5.70 -1.68 -1.02
CA VAL A 60 6.15 -2.79 -0.15
C VAL A 60 5.14 -3.14 0.93
N MET A 61 4.15 -2.29 1.20
CA MET A 61 3.17 -2.53 2.27
C MET A 61 2.33 -3.79 1.95
N PRO A 62 2.27 -4.79 2.85
CA PRO A 62 1.49 -6.02 2.60
C PRO A 62 -0.01 -5.79 2.50
N ARG A 63 -0.51 -4.79 3.21
CA ARG A 63 -1.90 -4.34 3.21
C ARG A 63 -1.94 -2.85 3.48
N ILE A 64 -2.94 -2.18 2.92
CA ILE A 64 -3.19 -0.76 3.18
C ILE A 64 -3.52 -0.54 4.67
N THR A 65 -2.94 0.50 5.27
CA THR A 65 -3.27 0.95 6.62
C THR A 65 -4.61 1.68 6.65
N ARG A 66 -5.25 1.78 7.83
CA ARG A 66 -6.40 2.68 7.99
C ARG A 66 -5.90 4.13 8.07
N GLY A 67 -6.28 4.95 7.10
CA GLY A 67 -5.86 6.36 7.00
C GLY A 67 -5.03 6.64 5.74
N HIS A 68 -4.52 7.87 5.62
CA HIS A 68 -3.69 8.28 4.49
C HIS A 68 -2.34 7.57 4.52
N THR A 69 -1.86 7.10 3.36
CA THR A 69 -0.63 6.28 3.28
C THR A 69 0.66 7.08 3.40
N HIS A 70 0.60 8.42 3.37
CA HIS A 70 1.79 9.26 3.48
C HIS A 70 2.61 8.99 4.76
N ALA A 71 1.99 9.08 5.94
CA ALA A 71 2.70 8.87 7.20
C ALA A 71 3.27 7.44 7.34
N PRO A 72 2.52 6.37 7.01
CA PRO A 72 3.07 5.01 6.91
C PRO A 72 4.27 4.90 5.95
N THR A 73 4.22 5.50 4.77
CA THR A 73 5.32 5.45 3.80
C THR A 73 6.58 6.12 4.35
N VAL A 74 6.46 7.28 4.99
CA VAL A 74 7.58 7.96 5.65
C VAL A 74 8.16 7.08 6.77
N ALA A 75 7.31 6.49 7.62
CA ALA A 75 7.78 5.61 8.69
C ALA A 75 8.50 4.36 8.15
N THR A 76 8.03 3.78 7.04
CA THR A 76 8.72 2.69 6.34
C THR A 76 10.08 3.13 5.81
N ALA A 77 10.19 4.33 5.23
CA ALA A 77 11.45 4.86 4.73
C ALA A 77 12.48 5.10 5.85
N GLU A 78 12.05 5.62 7.01
CA GLU A 78 12.90 5.79 8.19
C GLU A 78 13.46 4.44 8.69
N GLN A 79 12.60 3.41 8.79
CA GLN A 79 13.05 2.06 9.16
C GLN A 79 14.02 1.48 8.12
N ALA A 80 13.76 1.69 6.83
CA ALA A 80 14.63 1.22 5.76
C ALA A 80 16.02 1.88 5.82
N ALA A 81 16.08 3.19 6.09
CA ALA A 81 17.34 3.92 6.24
C ALA A 81 18.19 3.34 7.38
N GLU A 82 17.57 3.02 8.52
CA GLU A 82 18.27 2.37 9.63
C GLU A 82 18.76 0.96 9.27
N MET A 83 17.94 0.15 8.58
CA MET A 83 18.37 -1.18 8.10
C MET A 83 19.54 -1.10 7.11
N ILE A 84 19.54 -0.10 6.23
CA ILE A 84 20.64 0.14 5.29
C ILE A 84 21.91 0.53 6.04
N ARG A 85 21.81 1.43 7.03
CA ARG A 85 22.95 1.81 7.88
C ARG A 85 23.52 0.64 8.67
N GLN A 86 22.68 -0.26 9.16
CA GLN A 86 23.12 -1.47 9.87
C GLN A 86 23.91 -2.41 8.97
N ASP A 87 23.45 -2.61 7.74
CA ASP A 87 24.09 -3.52 6.77
C ASP A 87 25.37 -2.93 6.16
N ALA A 88 25.57 -1.62 6.25
CA ALA A 88 26.76 -0.91 5.75
C ALA A 88 27.90 -0.79 6.77
N ARG A 89 27.69 -1.25 8.01
CA ARG A 89 28.71 -1.33 9.07
C ARG A 89 29.42 -2.68 9.02
#